data_AF-A0A550GW95-F1
#
_entry.id   AF-A0A550GW95-F1
#
_cell.length_a   1.000
_cell.length_b   1.000
_cell.length_c   1.000
_cell.angle_alpha   90.00
_cell.angle_beta   90.00
_cell.angle_gamma   90.00
#
_symmetry.space_group_name_H-M   'P 1'
#
loop_
_entity.id
_entity.type
_entity.pdbx_description
1 polymer ?
#
loop_
_entity_poly.entity_id
_entity_poly.type
_entity_poly.pdbx_seq_one_letter_code
_entity_poly.pdbx_strand_id
1 'polypeptide(L)'
;YCGPATVMMVLDYYNKLDISQAGLSQELSTDPVTGLTSTGLMEEPFIRRELTQVKEGRMTLNKLKQKITEGYAPILLIWFDDSHESKHYVVAVGFNETGVFINDPWPTHWGKPLGRDTGSHVYLSNEKLLDLWSISGNWAITVTYAPLANELHKVDVEIAGLPVGIKTRLSLNGEHLDMLEVGDTTSLMLSGGLHVLSVNTIIYDMDDTAYYCLNNLQQVNASQSIQFAYTLLYR
;
A
#
# COMPACT_ATOMS: atom_id res chain seq x y z
N TYR A 1 13.88 11.76 -5.50
CA TYR A 1 13.44 12.10 -4.13
C TYR A 1 12.41 11.10 -3.61
N CYS A 2 12.74 9.81 -3.51
CA CYS A 2 11.78 8.82 -3.02
C CYS A 2 11.57 8.89 -1.49
N GLY A 3 12.61 9.16 -0.70
CA GLY A 3 12.51 9.32 0.76
C GLY A 3 11.54 10.42 1.20
N PRO A 4 11.72 11.69 0.76
CA PRO A 4 10.78 12.76 1.07
C PRO A 4 9.36 12.47 0.61
N ALA A 5 9.19 11.86 -0.56
CA ALA A 5 7.87 11.52 -1.09
C ALA A 5 7.15 10.44 -0.25
N THR A 6 7.85 9.39 0.20
CA THR A 6 7.24 8.37 1.06
C THR A 6 6.91 8.88 2.44
N VAL A 7 7.76 9.74 3.02
CA VAL A 7 7.43 10.43 4.27
C VAL A 7 6.18 11.30 4.10
N MET A 8 6.09 12.06 3.01
CA MET A 8 4.90 12.87 2.71
C MET A 8 3.64 12.02 2.64
N MET A 9 3.69 10.88 1.94
CA MET A 9 2.55 9.94 1.86
C MET A 9 2.11 9.42 3.23
N VAL A 10 3.05 9.09 4.12
CA VAL A 10 2.72 8.62 5.48
C VAL A 10 2.18 9.75 6.36
N LEU A 11 2.70 10.98 6.24
CA LEU A 11 2.18 12.13 6.97
C LEU A 11 0.77 12.52 6.50
N ASP A 12 0.51 12.42 5.19
CA ASP A 12 -0.81 12.65 4.61
C ASP A 12 -1.82 11.58 5.09
N TYR A 13 -1.40 10.31 5.10
CA TYR A 13 -2.19 9.17 5.59
C TYR A 13 -2.73 9.40 7.02
N TYR A 14 -1.94 9.99 7.91
CA TYR A 14 -2.33 10.17 9.31
C TYR A 14 -3.02 11.48 9.64
N ASN A 15 -2.57 12.60 9.07
CA ASN A 15 -2.97 13.92 9.54
C ASN A 15 -3.23 14.95 8.45
N LYS A 16 -3.14 14.57 7.16
CA LYS A 16 -3.21 15.52 6.04
C LYS A 16 -2.32 16.75 6.28
N LEU A 17 -1.13 16.52 6.86
CA LEU A 17 -0.23 17.62 7.19
C LEU A 17 0.28 18.24 5.89
N ASP A 18 0.02 19.53 5.73
CA ASP A 18 0.49 20.30 4.59
C ASP A 18 2.00 20.55 4.72
N ILE A 19 2.80 19.61 4.19
CA ILE A 19 4.23 19.79 3.99
C ILE A 19 4.63 19.41 2.58
N SER A 20 5.43 20.28 1.95
CA SER A 20 6.02 20.03 0.65
C SER A 20 7.16 19.01 0.70
N GLN A 21 7.34 18.24 -0.39
CA GLN A 21 8.51 17.38 -0.57
C GLN A 21 9.84 18.15 -0.48
N ALA A 22 9.86 19.43 -0.87
CA ALA A 22 11.05 20.28 -0.77
C ALA A 22 11.42 20.55 0.70
N GLY A 23 10.42 20.81 1.57
CA GLY A 23 10.65 20.94 3.01
C GLY A 23 11.16 19.63 3.62
N LEU A 24 10.51 18.51 3.28
CA LEU A 24 10.94 17.18 3.75
C LEU A 24 12.34 16.81 3.25
N SER A 25 12.70 17.19 2.03
CA SER A 25 14.05 16.99 1.49
C SER A 25 15.12 17.71 2.31
N GLN A 26 14.81 18.87 2.88
CA GLN A 26 15.72 19.60 3.77
C GLN A 26 15.82 18.92 5.14
N GLU A 27 14.67 18.53 5.72
CA GLU A 27 14.63 17.79 7.00
C GLU A 27 15.41 16.48 6.93
N LEU A 28 15.29 15.76 5.80
CA LEU A 28 15.94 14.47 5.54
C LEU A 28 17.38 14.60 5.04
N SER A 29 17.90 15.82 4.88
CA SER A 29 19.20 16.09 4.26
C SER A 29 19.41 15.31 2.96
N THR A 30 18.37 15.22 2.12
CA THR A 30 18.44 14.52 0.84
C THR A 30 19.44 15.22 -0.06
N ASP A 31 20.38 14.46 -0.63
CA ASP A 31 21.38 15.02 -1.53
C ASP A 31 20.70 15.62 -2.77
N PRO A 32 20.94 16.90 -3.09
CA PRO A 32 20.19 17.59 -4.15
C PRO A 32 20.59 17.16 -5.56
N VAL A 33 21.75 16.51 -5.74
CA VAL A 33 22.29 16.07 -7.03
C VAL A 33 21.85 14.65 -7.34
N THR A 34 21.97 13.76 -6.37
CA THR A 34 21.68 12.32 -6.51
C THR A 34 20.27 11.96 -6.05
N GLY A 35 19.61 12.82 -5.27
CA GLY A 35 18.30 12.57 -4.68
C GLY A 35 18.28 11.49 -3.60
N LEU A 36 19.46 11.07 -3.11
CA LEU A 36 19.62 10.01 -2.11
C LEU A 36 19.31 10.50 -0.70
N THR A 37 18.58 9.67 0.06
CA THR A 37 18.23 9.91 1.46
C THR A 37 18.73 8.77 2.32
N SER A 38 19.46 9.10 3.39
CA SER A 38 19.95 8.12 4.37
C SER A 38 18.79 7.50 5.14
N THR A 39 18.79 6.18 5.30
CA THR A 39 17.78 5.46 6.08
C THR A 39 17.69 5.96 7.52
N GLY A 40 18.84 6.28 8.13
CA GLY A 40 18.90 6.79 9.51
C GLY A 40 18.36 8.21 9.70
N LEU A 41 17.91 8.88 8.64
CA LEU A 41 17.22 10.17 8.74
C LEU A 41 15.71 10.03 8.50
N MET A 42 15.22 8.86 8.08
CA MET A 42 13.81 8.68 7.72
C MET A 42 12.85 8.89 8.90
N GLU A 43 13.33 8.80 10.14
CA GLU A 43 12.53 9.09 11.35
C GLU A 43 12.38 10.58 11.66
N GLU A 44 13.32 11.43 11.22
CA GLU A 44 13.43 12.83 11.61
C GLU A 44 12.14 13.62 11.38
N PRO A 45 11.48 13.53 10.21
CA PRO A 45 10.26 14.28 9.98
C PRO A 45 9.13 13.87 10.92
N PHE A 46 9.07 12.60 11.33
CA PHE A 46 8.05 12.13 12.25
C PHE A 46 8.33 12.63 13.68
N ILE A 47 9.58 12.56 14.12
CA ILE A 47 10.01 13.06 15.45
C ILE A 47 9.74 14.57 15.57
N ARG A 48 10.05 15.35 14.54
CA ARG A 48 9.79 16.80 14.48
C ARG A 48 8.31 17.17 14.61
N ARG A 49 7.43 16.21 14.37
CA ARG A 49 5.96 16.34 14.45
C ARG A 49 5.39 15.63 15.68
N GLU A 50 6.24 15.31 16.66
CA GLU A 50 5.88 14.65 17.91
C GLU A 50 5.22 13.28 17.72
N LEU A 51 5.46 12.64 16.58
CA LEU A 51 5.06 11.26 16.32
C LEU A 51 6.10 10.35 16.97
N THR A 52 5.88 10.02 18.23
CA THR A 52 6.92 9.45 19.11
C THR A 52 7.05 7.93 19.08
N GLN A 53 6.14 7.22 18.42
CA GLN A 53 6.22 5.77 18.26
C GLN A 53 6.75 5.40 16.88
N VAL A 54 7.97 5.87 16.58
CA VAL A 54 8.70 5.45 15.39
C VAL A 54 9.42 4.14 15.70
N LYS A 55 9.25 3.14 14.86
CA LYS A 55 9.95 1.86 14.94
C LYS A 55 10.56 1.56 13.57
N GLU A 56 11.88 1.70 13.49
CA GLU A 56 12.68 1.29 12.36
C GLU A 56 13.42 -0.03 12.61
N GLY A 57 13.71 -0.76 11.53
CA GLY A 57 14.57 -1.94 11.59
C GLY A 57 14.15 -3.05 10.63
N ARG A 58 14.67 -4.24 10.88
CA ARG A 58 14.37 -5.44 10.08
C ARG A 58 12.96 -5.93 10.37
N MET A 59 12.22 -6.24 9.33
CA MET A 59 10.85 -6.73 9.44
C MET A 59 10.62 -7.95 8.56
N THR A 60 9.90 -8.95 9.07
CA THR A 60 9.49 -10.12 8.28
C THR A 60 8.23 -9.79 7.47
N LEU A 61 7.97 -10.52 6.39
CA LEU A 61 6.75 -10.36 5.60
C LEU A 61 5.48 -10.52 6.45
N ASN A 62 5.44 -11.49 7.36
CA ASN A 62 4.30 -11.67 8.26
C ASN A 62 4.13 -10.47 9.20
N LYS A 63 5.23 -9.91 9.72
CA LYS A 63 5.16 -8.72 10.57
C LYS A 63 4.74 -7.47 9.80
N LEU A 64 5.17 -7.36 8.54
CA LEU A 64 4.72 -6.30 7.62
C LEU A 64 3.20 -6.37 7.41
N LYS A 65 2.69 -7.55 7.05
CA LYS A 65 1.25 -7.78 6.89
C LYS A 65 0.49 -7.45 8.18
N GLN A 66 0.97 -7.94 9.33
CA GLN A 66 0.39 -7.58 10.62
C GLN A 66 0.36 -6.07 10.86
N LYS A 67 1.43 -5.34 10.51
CA LYS A 67 1.47 -3.87 10.66
C LYS A 67 0.45 -3.17 9.79
N ILE A 68 0.28 -3.62 8.55
CA ILE A 68 -0.78 -3.12 7.67
C ILE A 68 -2.17 -3.40 8.27
N THR A 69 -2.38 -4.61 8.82
CA THR A 69 -3.62 -4.98 9.52
C THR A 69 -3.94 -4.04 10.69
N GLU A 70 -2.93 -3.71 11.48
CA GLU A 70 -3.00 -2.78 12.61
C GLU A 70 -3.19 -1.30 12.20
N GLY A 71 -3.33 -0.99 10.90
CA GLY A 71 -3.54 0.39 10.40
C GLY A 71 -2.27 1.22 10.28
N TYR A 72 -1.10 0.55 10.17
CA TYR A 72 0.14 1.24 9.86
C TYR A 72 0.34 1.35 8.34
N ALA A 73 1.05 2.40 7.92
CA ALA A 73 1.57 2.57 6.56
C ALA A 73 3.12 2.46 6.56
N PRO A 74 3.70 1.24 6.55
CA PRO A 74 5.14 1.05 6.66
C PRO A 74 5.87 1.58 5.42
N ILE A 75 6.95 2.33 5.62
CA ILE A 75 7.88 2.69 4.55
C ILE A 75 8.93 1.60 4.45
N LEU A 76 9.17 1.08 3.25
CA LEU A 76 10.15 0.04 2.94
C LEU A 76 11.32 0.63 2.15
N LEU A 77 12.52 0.12 2.38
CA LEU A 77 13.67 0.33 1.49
C LEU A 77 13.85 -0.92 0.61
N ILE A 78 13.64 -0.77 -0.69
CA ILE A 78 13.77 -1.86 -1.67
C ILE A 78 14.89 -1.57 -2.68
N TRP A 79 15.36 -2.60 -3.38
CA TRP A 79 15.98 -2.44 -4.69
C TRP A 79 14.97 -1.78 -5.62
N PHE A 80 15.44 -0.80 -6.41
CA PHE A 80 14.58 -0.04 -7.31
C PHE A 80 13.91 -0.94 -8.33
N ASP A 81 14.59 -1.98 -8.80
CA ASP A 81 14.12 -2.94 -9.79
C ASP A 81 15.00 -4.21 -9.82
N ASP A 82 14.74 -5.08 -10.79
CA ASP A 82 15.38 -6.40 -10.92
C ASP A 82 16.91 -6.34 -11.16
N SER A 83 17.44 -5.18 -11.56
CA SER A 83 18.88 -5.01 -11.74
C SER A 83 19.65 -5.04 -10.42
N HIS A 84 18.99 -4.75 -9.30
CA HIS A 84 19.63 -4.60 -7.99
C HIS A 84 20.75 -3.55 -7.97
N GLU A 85 20.65 -2.50 -8.79
CA GLU A 85 21.70 -1.47 -8.91
C GLU A 85 21.47 -0.23 -8.02
N SER A 86 20.20 0.09 -7.74
CA SER A 86 19.84 1.32 -7.01
C SER A 86 18.79 1.06 -5.93
N LYS A 87 18.77 1.93 -4.91
CA LYS A 87 17.86 1.83 -3.76
C LYS A 87 16.65 2.74 -3.94
N HIS A 88 15.51 2.33 -3.40
CA HIS A 88 14.27 3.09 -3.53
C HIS A 88 13.36 2.92 -2.32
N TYR A 89 12.69 3.99 -1.91
CA TYR A 89 11.68 3.93 -0.85
C TYR A 89 10.28 3.82 -1.44
N VAL A 90 9.47 2.94 -0.85
CA VAL A 90 8.05 2.75 -1.19
C VAL A 90 7.22 2.64 0.08
N VAL A 91 5.90 2.86 0.00
CA VAL A 91 4.99 2.71 1.16
C VAL A 91 4.13 1.47 0.95
N ALA A 92 4.16 0.52 1.89
CA ALA A 92 3.23 -0.60 1.87
C ALA A 92 1.87 -0.15 2.40
N VAL A 93 0.81 -0.40 1.62
CA VAL A 93 -0.53 0.10 1.91
C VAL A 93 -1.59 -1.00 2.00
N GLY A 94 -1.32 -2.20 1.51
CA GLY A 94 -2.27 -3.30 1.55
C GLY A 94 -1.59 -4.62 1.26
N PHE A 95 -2.30 -5.73 1.41
CA PHE A 95 -1.83 -7.02 0.96
C PHE A 95 -3.00 -7.95 0.65
N ASN A 96 -2.71 -9.01 -0.09
CA ASN A 96 -3.59 -10.18 -0.21
C ASN A 96 -2.78 -11.45 0.10
N GLU A 97 -3.34 -12.61 -0.21
CA GLU A 97 -2.66 -13.89 0.02
C GLU A 97 -1.31 -13.97 -0.69
N THR A 98 -1.26 -13.50 -1.94
CA THR A 98 -0.15 -13.73 -2.86
C THR A 98 0.86 -12.60 -2.89
N GLY A 99 0.54 -11.42 -2.35
CA GLY A 99 1.42 -10.27 -2.44
C GLY A 99 1.03 -9.08 -1.57
N VAL A 100 1.75 -7.98 -1.77
CA VAL A 100 1.63 -6.70 -1.06
C VAL A 100 1.41 -5.61 -2.10
N PHE A 101 0.55 -4.66 -1.76
CA PHE A 101 0.32 -3.45 -2.54
C PHE A 101 1.13 -2.31 -1.96
N ILE A 102 1.85 -1.60 -2.83
CA ILE A 102 2.71 -0.48 -2.47
C ILE A 102 2.29 0.79 -3.22
N ASN A 103 2.48 1.94 -2.58
CA ASN A 103 2.54 3.22 -3.26
C ASN A 103 4.01 3.54 -3.54
N ASP A 104 4.36 3.57 -4.82
CA ASP A 104 5.67 3.93 -5.32
C ASP A 104 5.67 5.40 -5.78
N PRO A 105 6.54 6.25 -5.21
CA PRO A 105 6.60 7.67 -5.57
C PRO A 105 7.20 7.96 -6.96
N TRP A 106 7.69 6.94 -7.68
CA TRP A 106 8.20 7.09 -9.04
C TRP A 106 7.04 7.37 -10.02
N PRO A 107 7.04 8.50 -10.74
CA PRO A 107 5.95 8.86 -11.62
C PRO A 107 5.77 7.88 -12.78
N THR A 108 4.52 7.51 -13.07
CA THR A 108 4.18 6.54 -14.13
C THR A 108 4.50 7.01 -15.55
N HIS A 109 4.67 8.32 -15.75
CA HIS A 109 5.07 8.92 -17.02
C HIS A 109 6.60 8.99 -17.21
N TRP A 110 7.39 8.53 -16.24
CA TRP A 110 8.84 8.36 -16.36
C TRP A 110 9.19 6.97 -16.91
N GLY A 111 10.49 6.70 -17.07
CA GLY A 111 10.97 5.37 -17.48
C GLY A 111 10.51 4.30 -16.49
N LYS A 112 9.86 3.25 -16.99
CA LYS A 112 9.39 2.13 -16.16
C LYS A 112 10.60 1.29 -15.70
N PRO A 113 10.72 0.96 -14.39
CA PRO A 113 11.75 0.06 -13.88
C PRO A 113 11.64 -1.34 -14.48
N LEU A 114 12.76 -2.06 -14.51
CA LEU A 114 12.79 -3.43 -15.01
C LEU A 114 11.96 -4.36 -14.11
N GLY A 115 11.00 -5.09 -14.68
CA GLY A 115 10.34 -6.20 -13.99
C GLY A 115 9.30 -5.82 -12.92
N ARG A 116 8.91 -4.53 -12.80
CA ARG A 116 7.78 -4.11 -11.96
C ARG A 116 7.14 -2.80 -12.42
N ASP A 117 5.95 -2.50 -11.89
CA ASP A 117 5.24 -1.25 -12.10
C ASP A 117 5.60 -0.19 -11.03
N THR A 118 5.14 1.05 -11.24
CA THR A 118 5.32 2.21 -10.34
C THR A 118 4.02 3.00 -10.20
N GLY A 119 3.96 3.96 -9.27
CA GLY A 119 2.75 4.72 -8.95
C GLY A 119 1.95 4.13 -7.79
N SER A 120 0.67 4.47 -7.74
CA SER A 120 -0.24 4.06 -6.66
C SER A 120 -0.66 2.59 -6.77
N HIS A 121 -0.76 1.91 -5.63
CA HIS A 121 -1.31 0.56 -5.50
C HIS A 121 -0.66 -0.51 -6.41
N VAL A 122 0.64 -0.37 -6.64
CA VAL A 122 1.43 -1.37 -7.37
C VAL A 122 1.43 -2.68 -6.61
N TYR A 123 1.05 -3.76 -7.28
CA TYR A 123 1.10 -5.11 -6.72
C TYR A 123 2.49 -5.71 -6.89
N LEU A 124 3.06 -6.23 -5.79
CA LEU A 124 4.24 -7.08 -5.80
C LEU A 124 3.87 -8.44 -5.19
N SER A 125 4.20 -9.54 -5.87
CA SER A 125 4.08 -10.87 -5.26
C SER A 125 4.96 -10.97 -4.01
N ASN A 126 4.62 -11.87 -3.09
CA ASN A 126 5.40 -12.08 -1.86
C ASN A 126 6.89 -12.37 -2.18
N GLU A 127 7.15 -13.18 -3.21
CA GLU A 127 8.50 -13.51 -3.69
C GLU A 127 9.20 -12.26 -4.23
N LYS A 128 8.54 -11.50 -5.11
CA LYS A 128 9.09 -10.29 -5.71
C LYS A 128 9.42 -9.24 -4.65
N LEU A 129 8.53 -9.04 -3.69
CA LEU A 129 8.78 -8.13 -2.59
C LEU A 129 9.98 -8.58 -1.76
N LEU A 130 10.08 -9.86 -1.39
CA LEU A 130 11.18 -10.35 -0.57
C LEU A 130 12.54 -10.23 -1.28
N ASP A 131 12.58 -10.47 -2.59
CA ASP A 131 13.76 -10.26 -3.43
C ASP A 131 14.22 -8.80 -3.38
N LEU A 132 13.33 -7.87 -3.75
CA LEU A 132 13.66 -6.44 -3.78
C LEU A 132 13.93 -5.86 -2.38
N TRP A 133 13.21 -6.31 -1.36
CA TRP A 133 13.34 -5.80 0.01
C TRP A 133 14.62 -6.28 0.73
N SER A 134 15.31 -7.26 0.16
CA SER A 134 16.54 -7.84 0.71
C SER A 134 17.71 -6.85 0.83
N ILE A 135 17.69 -5.74 0.07
CA ILE A 135 18.77 -4.72 -0.03
C ILE A 135 19.36 -4.29 1.32
N SER A 136 18.53 -4.20 2.35
CA SER A 136 18.96 -3.77 3.69
C SER A 136 18.43 -4.71 4.76
N GLY A 137 18.35 -6.01 4.44
CA GLY A 137 17.85 -7.03 5.36
C GLY A 137 16.38 -6.81 5.74
N ASN A 138 15.55 -6.43 4.75
CA ASN A 138 14.13 -6.13 4.91
C ASN A 138 13.88 -4.95 5.86
N TRP A 139 14.58 -3.84 5.61
CA TRP A 139 14.43 -2.62 6.42
C TRP A 139 13.06 -1.98 6.19
N ALA A 140 12.37 -1.66 7.27
CA ALA A 140 11.17 -0.84 7.26
C ALA A 140 11.12 0.11 8.45
N ILE A 141 10.35 1.18 8.29
CA ILE A 141 9.98 2.11 9.36
C ILE A 141 8.46 2.18 9.46
N THR A 142 7.96 2.14 10.68
CA THR A 142 6.55 2.31 11.02
C THR A 142 6.41 3.43 12.01
N VAL A 143 5.33 4.20 11.90
CA VAL A 143 5.05 5.33 12.78
C VAL A 143 3.64 5.13 13.31
N THR A 144 3.48 5.06 14.63
CA THR A 144 2.13 5.06 15.20
C THR A 144 1.62 6.50 15.26
N TYR A 145 0.43 6.69 14.70
CA TYR A 145 -0.42 7.81 15.06
C TYR A 145 -1.55 7.27 15.93
N ALA A 146 -1.77 7.87 17.11
CA ALA A 146 -3.00 7.61 17.85
C ALA A 146 -4.10 8.43 17.17
N PRO A 147 -5.07 7.81 16.46
CA PRO A 147 -6.14 8.57 15.85
C PRO A 147 -6.90 9.34 16.95
N LEU A 148 -7.04 10.65 16.76
CA LEU A 148 -7.99 11.45 17.51
C LEU A 148 -9.40 10.97 17.17
N ALA A 149 -10.03 10.31 18.15
CA ALA A 149 -11.44 9.94 18.22
C ALA A 149 -11.96 8.83 17.28
N ASN A 150 -12.75 7.95 17.90
CA ASN A 150 -13.46 6.80 17.35
C ASN A 150 -14.59 7.22 16.38
N GLU A 151 -14.28 7.77 15.21
CA GLU A 151 -15.28 7.83 14.15
C GLU A 151 -15.52 6.43 13.59
N LEU A 152 -16.79 6.05 13.53
CA LEU A 152 -17.26 4.83 12.89
C LEU A 152 -17.72 5.18 11.48
N HIS A 153 -17.12 4.53 10.48
CA HIS A 153 -17.45 4.68 9.08
C HIS A 153 -18.15 3.42 8.59
N LYS A 154 -19.38 3.57 8.08
CA LYS A 154 -20.06 2.53 7.30
C LYS A 154 -19.52 2.53 5.88
N VAL A 155 -19.01 1.38 5.42
CA VAL A 155 -18.56 1.17 4.04
C VAL A 155 -19.38 0.07 3.40
N ASP A 156 -20.05 0.38 2.30
CA ASP A 156 -20.79 -0.59 1.50
C ASP A 156 -19.91 -1.08 0.35
N VAL A 157 -19.81 -2.40 0.16
CA VAL A 157 -18.95 -3.02 -0.87
C VAL A 157 -19.80 -3.87 -1.79
N GLU A 158 -19.61 -3.67 -3.09
CA GLU A 158 -20.30 -4.38 -4.18
C GLU A 158 -19.30 -4.93 -5.19
N ILE A 159 -19.67 -6.04 -5.84
CA ILE A 159 -18.92 -6.63 -6.95
C ILE A 159 -19.69 -6.47 -8.25
N ALA A 160 -18.99 -6.05 -9.30
CA ALA A 160 -19.52 -5.91 -10.65
C ALA A 160 -18.63 -6.61 -11.69
N GLY A 161 -19.22 -7.02 -12.81
CA GLY A 161 -18.48 -7.51 -13.99
C GLY A 161 -17.97 -8.96 -13.93
N LEU A 162 -18.31 -9.72 -12.88
CA LEU A 162 -18.14 -11.17 -12.86
C LEU A 162 -19.42 -11.89 -13.34
N PRO A 163 -19.32 -13.06 -13.98
CA PRO A 163 -20.45 -13.95 -14.18
C PRO A 163 -21.09 -14.41 -12.86
N VAL A 164 -22.39 -14.71 -12.91
CA VAL A 164 -23.12 -15.27 -11.76
C VAL A 164 -22.47 -16.58 -11.31
N GLY A 165 -22.29 -16.73 -9.99
CA GLY A 165 -21.67 -17.92 -9.37
C GLY A 165 -20.15 -17.87 -9.26
N ILE A 166 -19.49 -16.83 -9.81
CA ILE A 166 -18.07 -16.59 -9.59
C ILE A 166 -17.89 -15.64 -8.40
N LYS A 167 -17.04 -16.06 -7.46
CA LYS A 167 -16.78 -15.33 -6.22
C LYS A 167 -15.38 -14.73 -6.20
N THR A 168 -15.27 -13.56 -5.59
CA THR A 168 -13.99 -12.94 -5.22
C THR A 168 -13.84 -12.89 -3.71
N ARG A 169 -12.61 -13.01 -3.23
CA ARG A 169 -12.31 -12.78 -1.82
C ARG A 169 -12.35 -11.28 -1.54
N LEU A 170 -13.15 -10.86 -0.58
CA LEU A 170 -13.01 -9.57 0.07
C LEU A 170 -12.03 -9.69 1.26
N SER A 171 -11.10 -8.75 1.34
CA SER A 171 -10.18 -8.59 2.46
C SER A 171 -10.21 -7.18 3.02
N LEU A 172 -10.08 -7.06 4.34
CA LEU A 172 -9.89 -5.81 5.06
C LEU A 172 -8.52 -5.82 5.72
N ASN A 173 -7.72 -4.81 5.38
CA ASN A 173 -6.32 -4.70 5.76
C ASN A 173 -5.57 -6.04 5.56
N GLY A 174 -5.88 -6.69 4.43
CA GLY A 174 -5.35 -7.97 3.98
C GLY A 174 -5.83 -9.22 4.73
N GLU A 175 -6.61 -9.10 5.79
CA GLU A 175 -7.30 -10.25 6.38
C GLU A 175 -8.55 -10.59 5.59
N HIS A 176 -8.80 -11.89 5.39
CA HIS A 176 -10.01 -12.35 4.73
C HIS A 176 -11.26 -11.98 5.55
N LEU A 177 -12.21 -11.33 4.90
CA LEU A 177 -13.52 -11.05 5.49
C LEU A 177 -14.60 -11.99 4.96
N ASP A 178 -14.73 -12.08 3.64
CA ASP A 178 -15.85 -12.78 3.00
C ASP A 178 -15.54 -13.17 1.54
N MET A 179 -16.43 -13.95 0.93
CA MET A 179 -16.45 -14.28 -0.50
C MET A 179 -17.69 -13.69 -1.15
N LEU A 180 -17.51 -12.75 -2.07
CA LEU A 180 -18.60 -12.00 -2.71
C LEU A 180 -18.78 -12.38 -4.18
N GLU A 181 -20.03 -12.50 -4.63
CA GLU A 181 -20.42 -12.62 -6.04
C GLU A 181 -21.14 -11.35 -6.55
N VAL A 182 -21.38 -11.29 -7.87
CA VAL A 182 -22.18 -10.21 -8.46
C VAL A 182 -23.58 -10.20 -7.85
N GLY A 183 -24.00 -9.02 -7.40
CA GLY A 183 -25.29 -8.81 -6.73
C GLY A 183 -25.21 -8.86 -5.21
N ASP A 184 -24.10 -9.33 -4.64
CA ASP A 184 -23.85 -9.21 -3.20
C ASP A 184 -23.55 -7.76 -2.83
N THR A 185 -24.12 -7.32 -1.71
CA THR A 185 -23.73 -6.09 -1.02
C THR A 185 -23.35 -6.46 0.41
N THR A 186 -22.14 -6.10 0.83
CA THR A 186 -21.72 -6.24 2.23
C THR A 186 -21.45 -4.87 2.85
N SER A 187 -21.90 -4.67 4.08
CA SER A 187 -21.70 -3.44 4.83
C SER A 187 -20.72 -3.67 5.97
N LEU A 188 -19.64 -2.90 6.00
CA LEU A 188 -18.62 -2.94 7.04
C LEU A 188 -18.71 -1.72 7.94
N MET A 189 -18.64 -1.92 9.25
CA MET A 189 -18.49 -0.85 10.23
C MET A 189 -17.03 -0.78 10.64
N LEU A 190 -16.33 0.25 10.18
CA LEU A 190 -14.90 0.45 10.40
C LEU A 190 -14.70 1.58 11.41
N SER A 191 -13.75 1.45 12.33
CA SER A 191 -13.51 2.46 13.36
C SER A 191 -12.09 3.02 13.26
N GLY A 192 -11.95 4.34 13.33
CA GLY A 192 -10.65 4.99 13.31
C GLY A 192 -10.13 5.22 11.89
N GLY A 193 -8.80 5.24 11.73
CA GLY A 193 -8.10 5.79 10.56
C GLY A 193 -8.33 5.09 9.20
N LEU A 194 -7.32 5.14 8.33
CA LEU A 194 -7.44 4.63 6.96
C LEU A 194 -7.35 3.11 6.93
N HIS A 195 -8.41 2.46 6.47
CA HIS A 195 -8.46 1.04 6.19
C HIS A 195 -8.25 0.77 4.70
N VAL A 196 -7.89 -0.45 4.35
CA VAL A 196 -7.71 -0.87 2.96
C VAL A 196 -8.55 -2.10 2.68
N LEU A 197 -9.50 -1.95 1.77
CA LEU A 197 -10.28 -3.05 1.22
C LEU A 197 -9.62 -3.53 -0.05
N SER A 198 -9.55 -4.84 -0.24
CA SER A 198 -9.02 -5.42 -1.47
C SER A 198 -9.77 -6.67 -1.89
N VAL A 199 -9.74 -6.94 -3.19
CA VAL A 199 -10.23 -8.16 -3.81
C VAL A 199 -9.17 -8.86 -4.66
N ASN A 200 -9.44 -10.08 -5.10
CA ASN A 200 -8.55 -10.78 -6.04
C ASN A 200 -8.32 -9.95 -7.30
N THR A 201 -7.08 -9.75 -7.70
CA THR A 201 -6.77 -8.99 -8.93
C THR A 201 -7.22 -9.73 -10.18
N ILE A 202 -7.03 -11.05 -10.22
CA ILE A 202 -7.43 -11.93 -11.32
C ILE A 202 -8.23 -13.11 -10.75
N ILE A 203 -9.32 -13.46 -11.43
CA ILE A 203 -10.15 -14.63 -11.14
C ILE A 203 -10.32 -15.41 -12.45
N TYR A 204 -10.34 -16.74 -12.35
CA TYR A 204 -10.59 -17.63 -13.47
C TYR A 204 -11.93 -18.33 -13.27
N ASP A 205 -12.69 -18.50 -14.34
CA ASP A 205 -13.86 -19.37 -14.35
C ASP A 205 -13.50 -20.83 -14.64
N MET A 206 -14.52 -21.70 -14.72
CA MET A 206 -14.33 -23.13 -15.00
C MET A 206 -13.77 -23.41 -16.41
N ASP A 207 -13.86 -22.44 -17.32
CA ASP A 207 -13.39 -22.54 -18.70
C ASP A 207 -12.01 -21.86 -18.88
N ASP A 208 -11.28 -21.59 -17.80
CA ASP A 208 -10.01 -20.85 -17.76
C ASP A 208 -10.08 -19.42 -18.32
N THR A 209 -11.28 -18.84 -18.37
CA THR A 209 -11.49 -17.45 -18.76
C THR A 209 -11.08 -16.53 -17.61
N ALA A 210 -10.20 -15.58 -17.89
CA ALA A 210 -9.67 -14.67 -16.88
C ALA A 210 -10.48 -13.37 -16.80
N TYR A 211 -10.74 -12.93 -15.58
CA TYR A 211 -11.37 -11.65 -15.25
C TYR A 211 -10.40 -10.83 -14.40
N TYR A 212 -10.17 -9.58 -14.78
CA TYR A 212 -9.24 -8.68 -14.10
C TYR A 212 -9.98 -7.50 -13.48
N CYS A 213 -9.72 -7.23 -12.19
CA CYS A 213 -10.22 -6.05 -11.49
C CYS A 213 -9.12 -4.99 -11.42
N LEU A 214 -9.32 -3.88 -12.13
CA LEU A 214 -8.36 -2.77 -12.15
C LEU A 214 -8.30 -2.02 -10.83
N ASN A 215 -9.45 -1.91 -10.15
CA ASN A 215 -9.61 -1.15 -8.92
C ASN A 215 -9.63 -2.05 -7.69
N ASN A 216 -8.92 -3.19 -7.73
CA ASN A 216 -8.97 -4.28 -6.76
C ASN A 216 -8.46 -3.94 -5.35
N LEU A 217 -8.09 -2.69 -5.09
CA LEU A 217 -7.74 -2.18 -3.78
C LEU A 217 -8.28 -0.74 -3.64
N GLN A 218 -8.92 -0.46 -2.51
CA GLN A 218 -9.46 0.84 -2.16
C GLN A 218 -9.11 1.21 -0.73
N GLN A 219 -8.66 2.44 -0.51
CA GLN A 219 -8.44 2.97 0.83
C GLN A 219 -9.71 3.69 1.33
N VAL A 220 -10.08 3.47 2.58
CA VAL A 220 -11.31 3.97 3.18
C VAL A 220 -11.07 4.58 4.56
N ASN A 221 -11.41 5.86 4.70
CA ASN A 221 -11.33 6.64 5.95
C ASN A 221 -12.61 7.46 6.21
N ALA A 222 -13.68 7.13 5.48
CA ALA A 222 -14.95 7.82 5.54
C ALA A 222 -16.04 6.85 5.11
N SER A 223 -17.29 7.16 5.48
CA SER A 223 -18.43 6.42 4.98
C SER A 223 -18.58 6.58 3.47
N GLN A 224 -18.63 5.47 2.75
CA GLN A 224 -18.69 5.45 1.29
C GLN A 224 -19.21 4.12 0.75
N SER A 225 -19.56 4.11 -0.54
CA SER A 225 -19.87 2.89 -1.29
C SER A 225 -18.75 2.63 -2.29
N ILE A 226 -18.27 1.39 -2.32
CA ILE A 226 -17.19 0.92 -3.19
C ILE A 226 -17.72 -0.19 -4.07
N GLN A 227 -17.44 -0.08 -5.36
CA GLN A 227 -17.67 -1.15 -6.31
C GLN A 227 -16.34 -1.64 -6.87
N PHE A 228 -16.04 -2.92 -6.68
CA PHE A 228 -14.92 -3.58 -7.36
C PHE A 228 -15.41 -4.13 -8.70
N ALA A 229 -14.87 -3.59 -9.80
CA ALA A 229 -15.32 -3.89 -11.15
C ALA A 229 -14.32 -4.80 -11.86
N TYR A 230 -14.79 -5.99 -12.24
CA TYR A 230 -14.03 -6.93 -13.07
C TYR A 230 -14.34 -6.69 -14.54
N THR A 231 -13.33 -6.93 -15.37
CA THR A 231 -13.44 -6.91 -16.83
C THR A 231 -12.85 -8.18 -17.40
N LEU A 232 -13.38 -8.65 -18.52
CA LEU A 232 -12.85 -9.80 -19.22
C LEU A 232 -11.41 -9.49 -19.69
N LEU A 233 -10.46 -10.32 -19.28
CA LEU A 233 -9.07 -10.20 -19.69
C LEU A 233 -8.85 -11.01 -20.97
N TYR A 234 -8.94 -10.32 -22.11
CA TYR A 234 -8.62 -10.93 -23.41
C TYR A 234 -7.12 -11.25 -23.48
N ARG A 235 -6.80 -12.50 -23.86
CA ARG A 235 -5.44 -12.94 -24.15
C ARG A 235 -4.94 -12.40 -25.48
#